data_AF-A0A2V9PU69-F1
#
_entry.id   AF-A0A2V9PU69-F1
#
_cell.length_a   1.000
_cell.length_b   1.000
_cell.length_c   1.000
_cell.angle_alpha   90.00
_cell.angle_beta   90.00
_cell.angle_gamma   90.00
#
_symmetry.space_group_name_H-M   'P 1'
#
loop_
_entity.id
_entity.type
_entity.pdbx_description
1 polymer ?
#
loop_
_entity_poly.entity_id
_entity_poly.type
_entity_poly.pdbx_seq_one_letter_code
_entity_poly.pdbx_strand_id
1 'polypeptide(L)'
;MRGNLFTQLLFWIFTVALWLPLSASPSQQFAPARMNQEAGQRGMNATTEELQNFDDFLDSHPQIAKDLSKNPALANDEKYLQSHPQFAEFLKAHGGVQRELSEHPGRFTTREERWEHAGGNIRRGELRSLDGFLDRNPQIEKDLQKNPDLVNNPQYVNSHPELKRYLEGNPKIAADLKENPKAFIRNEKAYGD
;
A
#
# COMPACT_ATOMS: atom_id res chain seq x y z
N MET A 1 -45.72 33.79 -24.47
CA MET A 1 -47.15 33.70 -24.88
C MET A 1 -47.19 33.05 -26.26
N ARG A 2 -47.94 31.93 -26.40
CA ARG A 2 -48.73 31.47 -27.57
C ARG A 2 -48.04 31.42 -28.96
N GLY A 3 -48.06 30.35 -29.76
CA GLY A 3 -48.85 29.11 -29.78
C GLY A 3 -48.56 28.34 -31.09
N ASN A 4 -49.00 27.08 -31.11
CA ASN A 4 -48.87 26.05 -32.16
C ASN A 4 -49.18 26.47 -33.60
N LEU A 5 -48.56 25.77 -34.55
CA LEU A 5 -49.17 25.44 -35.84
C LEU A 5 -49.04 23.93 -36.12
N PHE A 6 -50.16 23.24 -35.94
CA PHE A 6 -50.48 21.93 -36.49
C PHE A 6 -50.84 22.11 -37.97
N THR A 7 -50.33 21.26 -38.86
CA THR A 7 -50.98 20.99 -40.16
C THR A 7 -51.14 19.47 -40.31
N GLN A 8 -52.37 19.08 -40.59
CA GLN A 8 -52.90 17.72 -40.63
C GLN A 8 -52.96 17.15 -42.06
N LEU A 9 -53.35 15.86 -42.13
CA LEU A 9 -53.94 15.07 -43.22
C LEU A 9 -53.02 14.07 -43.96
N LEU A 10 -53.42 12.82 -44.27
CA LEU A 10 -54.42 11.86 -43.77
C LEU A 10 -54.32 10.59 -44.67
N PHE A 11 -54.60 9.42 -44.09
CA PHE A 11 -55.01 8.13 -44.71
C PHE A 11 -54.00 7.40 -45.63
N TRP A 12 -53.76 6.09 -45.50
CA TRP A 12 -54.74 4.99 -45.54
C TRP A 12 -54.34 3.75 -44.71
N ILE A 13 -55.39 3.00 -44.36
CA ILE A 13 -55.46 1.72 -43.65
C ILE A 13 -55.05 0.57 -44.58
N PHE A 14 -54.31 -0.42 -44.09
CA PHE A 14 -54.55 -1.85 -44.41
C PHE A 14 -53.99 -2.74 -43.30
N THR A 15 -54.88 -3.44 -42.61
CA THR A 15 -54.59 -4.64 -41.82
C THR A 15 -54.48 -5.86 -42.75
N VAL A 16 -53.53 -6.77 -42.50
CA VAL A 16 -53.74 -8.20 -42.15
C VAL A 16 -52.42 -9.00 -42.24
N ALA A 17 -52.11 -9.67 -41.13
CA ALA A 17 -51.39 -10.91 -40.88
C ALA A 17 -50.35 -11.47 -41.89
N LEU A 18 -49.15 -11.79 -41.39
CA LEU A 18 -48.64 -13.16 -41.48
C LEU A 18 -47.56 -13.46 -40.44
N TRP A 19 -47.76 -14.55 -39.72
CA TRP A 19 -46.84 -15.15 -38.75
C TRP A 19 -45.86 -16.04 -39.52
N LEU A 20 -44.55 -15.81 -39.39
CA LEU A 20 -43.51 -16.81 -39.68
C LEU A 20 -42.53 -16.84 -38.50
N PRO A 21 -42.36 -17.95 -37.78
CA PRO A 21 -41.21 -18.11 -36.90
C PRO A 21 -39.96 -18.41 -37.74
N LEU A 22 -38.97 -17.53 -37.63
CA LEU A 22 -37.65 -17.67 -38.21
C LEU A 22 -36.88 -18.76 -37.44
N SER A 23 -36.75 -19.96 -38.01
CA SER A 23 -35.78 -20.95 -37.55
C SER A 23 -34.39 -20.54 -38.02
N ALA A 24 -33.74 -19.64 -37.29
CA ALA A 24 -32.31 -19.36 -37.43
C ALA A 24 -31.62 -19.76 -36.13
N SER A 25 -30.88 -20.87 -36.18
CA SER A 25 -30.00 -21.34 -35.12
C SER A 25 -28.94 -20.26 -34.79
N PRO A 26 -28.77 -19.85 -33.52
CA PRO A 26 -27.60 -19.08 -33.14
C PRO A 26 -26.42 -20.03 -32.91
N SER A 27 -25.60 -20.21 -33.94
CA SER A 27 -24.21 -20.64 -33.80
C SER A 27 -23.34 -19.39 -33.83
N GLN A 28 -23.08 -18.78 -32.67
CA GLN A 28 -22.14 -17.68 -32.37
C GLN A 28 -22.47 -17.27 -30.91
N GLN A 29 -21.59 -17.08 -29.94
CA GLN A 29 -20.20 -16.66 -29.91
C GLN A 29 -19.63 -17.00 -28.52
N PHE A 30 -18.35 -17.38 -28.50
CA PHE A 30 -17.32 -17.02 -27.52
C PHE A 30 -17.77 -16.49 -26.14
N ALA A 31 -17.44 -17.24 -25.09
CA ALA A 31 -17.31 -16.71 -23.73
C ALA A 31 -16.27 -15.56 -23.69
N PRO A 32 -16.39 -14.53 -22.82
CA PRO A 32 -16.24 -14.75 -21.38
C PRO A 32 -17.12 -13.83 -20.51
N ALA A 33 -18.21 -14.35 -19.95
CA ALA A 33 -18.92 -13.69 -18.83
C ALA A 33 -18.14 -13.78 -17.49
N ARG A 34 -16.84 -14.11 -17.51
CA ARG A 34 -16.00 -14.28 -16.30
C ARG A 34 -14.93 -13.20 -16.11
N MET A 35 -14.62 -12.38 -17.11
CA MET A 35 -13.63 -11.29 -16.93
C MET A 35 -14.18 -10.04 -16.23
N ASN A 36 -15.50 -9.88 -16.16
CA ASN A 36 -16.11 -8.67 -15.57
C ASN A 36 -16.49 -8.81 -14.09
N GLN A 37 -16.52 -10.04 -13.56
CA GLN A 37 -16.83 -10.27 -12.15
C GLN A 37 -15.58 -10.16 -11.25
N GLU A 38 -14.39 -10.43 -11.82
CA GLU A 38 -13.10 -10.24 -11.13
C GLU A 38 -12.68 -8.76 -11.09
N ALA A 39 -13.05 -7.96 -12.09
CA ALA A 39 -12.81 -6.51 -12.10
C ALA A 39 -13.71 -5.76 -11.09
N GLY A 40 -14.96 -6.21 -10.89
CA GLY A 40 -15.86 -5.63 -9.89
C GLY A 40 -15.47 -5.92 -8.43
N GLN A 41 -14.83 -7.07 -8.19
CA GLN A 41 -14.32 -7.44 -6.85
C GLN A 41 -12.95 -6.81 -6.54
N ARG A 42 -12.13 -6.55 -7.57
CA ARG A 42 -10.87 -5.78 -7.43
C ARG A 42 -11.06 -4.32 -7.00
N GLY A 43 -12.25 -3.75 -7.17
CA GLY A 43 -12.59 -2.41 -6.67
C GLY A 43 -13.17 -2.37 -5.25
N MET A 44 -13.41 -3.53 -4.62
CA MET A 44 -14.12 -3.64 -3.35
C MET A 44 -13.21 -3.94 -2.15
N ASN A 45 -12.06 -4.59 -2.34
CA ASN A 45 -11.09 -4.82 -1.28
C ASN A 45 -9.75 -4.19 -1.65
N ALA A 46 -8.97 -3.75 -0.66
CA ALA A 46 -7.63 -3.25 -0.92
C ALA A 46 -6.80 -4.35 -1.61
N THR A 47 -6.21 -4.02 -2.76
CA THR A 47 -5.28 -4.92 -3.43
C THR A 47 -4.01 -5.08 -2.59
N THR A 48 -3.27 -6.18 -2.79
CA THR A 48 -1.95 -6.37 -2.15
C THR A 48 -1.00 -5.19 -2.41
N GLU A 49 -1.08 -4.61 -3.61
CA GLU A 49 -0.29 -3.44 -4.03
C GLU A 49 -0.74 -2.16 -3.29
N GLU A 50 -2.04 -1.90 -3.18
CA GLU A 50 -2.55 -0.76 -2.38
C GLU A 50 -2.18 -0.88 -0.91
N LEU A 51 -2.22 -2.10 -0.35
CA LEU A 51 -1.77 -2.35 1.03
C LEU A 51 -0.27 -2.13 1.19
N GLN A 52 0.53 -2.38 0.15
CA GLN A 52 1.96 -2.09 0.16
C GLN A 52 2.23 -0.58 0.06
N ASN A 53 1.54 0.11 -0.85
CA ASN A 53 1.62 1.57 -0.98
C ASN A 53 1.18 2.29 0.31
N PHE A 54 0.19 1.73 1.01
CA PHE A 54 -0.25 2.25 2.30
C PHE A 54 0.80 2.05 3.40
N ASP A 55 1.45 0.91 3.43
CA ASP A 55 2.56 0.63 4.33
C ASP A 55 3.72 1.61 4.10
N ASP A 56 4.11 1.81 2.83
CA ASP A 56 5.16 2.76 2.44
C ASP A 56 4.78 4.23 2.79
N PHE A 57 3.49 4.57 2.68
CA PHE A 57 2.96 5.85 3.11
C PHE A 57 3.14 6.04 4.62
N LEU A 58 2.77 5.05 5.43
CA LEU A 58 2.86 5.12 6.89
C LEU A 58 4.31 5.13 7.39
N ASP A 59 5.22 4.43 6.71
CA ASP A 59 6.66 4.51 6.97
C ASP A 59 7.20 5.95 6.86
N SER A 60 6.64 6.72 5.92
CA SER A 60 6.97 8.13 5.72
C SER A 60 6.20 9.07 6.65
N HIS A 61 5.11 8.61 7.27
CA HIS A 61 4.20 9.39 8.12
C HIS A 61 3.99 8.71 9.49
N PRO A 62 5.03 8.64 10.35
CA PRO A 62 5.01 7.85 11.59
C PRO A 62 3.98 8.34 12.62
N GLN A 63 3.66 9.64 12.62
CA GLN A 63 2.61 10.17 13.49
C GLN A 63 1.24 9.60 13.09
N ILE A 64 0.99 9.46 11.79
CA ILE A 64 -0.27 8.92 11.27
C ILE A 64 -0.37 7.42 11.56
N ALA A 65 0.74 6.69 11.38
CA ALA A 65 0.83 5.27 11.76
C ALA A 65 0.50 5.08 13.25
N LYS A 66 1.12 5.86 14.13
CA LYS A 66 0.89 5.79 15.58
C LYS A 66 -0.56 6.08 15.97
N ASP A 67 -1.18 7.07 15.33
CA ASP A 67 -2.56 7.44 15.62
C ASP A 67 -3.54 6.38 15.10
N LEU A 68 -3.31 5.82 13.90
CA LEU A 68 -4.11 4.72 13.35
C LEU A 68 -3.95 3.42 14.14
N SER A 69 -2.74 3.11 14.63
CA SER A 69 -2.49 1.94 15.49
C SER A 69 -3.36 1.97 16.75
N LYS A 70 -3.53 3.15 17.34
CA LYS A 70 -4.43 3.35 18.49
C LYS A 70 -5.90 3.35 18.11
N ASN A 71 -6.22 3.94 16.96
CA ASN A 71 -7.59 4.09 16.51
C ASN A 71 -7.68 4.05 14.96
N PRO A 72 -7.91 2.87 14.37
CA PRO A 72 -8.04 2.72 12.92
C PRO A 72 -9.21 3.52 12.32
N ALA A 73 -10.21 3.87 13.13
CA ALA A 73 -11.37 4.65 12.69
C ALA A 73 -11.01 6.09 12.28
N LEU A 74 -9.81 6.59 12.60
CA LEU A 74 -9.33 7.90 12.17
C LEU A 74 -9.24 8.03 10.63
N ALA A 75 -9.16 6.91 9.90
CA ALA A 75 -9.24 6.90 8.45
C ALA A 75 -10.58 7.42 7.89
N ASN A 76 -11.62 7.49 8.72
CA ASN A 76 -12.93 8.06 8.36
C ASN A 76 -13.26 9.36 9.10
N ASP A 77 -12.37 9.81 10.00
CA ASP A 77 -12.62 11.02 10.77
C ASP A 77 -12.31 12.26 9.92
N GLU A 78 -13.34 13.04 9.58
CA GLU A 78 -13.20 14.21 8.72
C GLU A 78 -12.23 15.25 9.29
N LYS A 79 -12.20 15.45 10.62
CA LYS A 79 -11.30 16.43 11.25
C LYS A 79 -9.86 15.96 11.17
N TYR A 80 -9.63 14.66 11.34
CA TYR A 80 -8.33 14.04 11.21
C TYR A 80 -7.81 14.15 9.77
N LEU A 81 -8.66 13.86 8.77
CA LEU A 81 -8.33 13.99 7.36
C LEU A 81 -8.07 15.45 6.95
N GLN A 82 -8.83 16.40 7.50
CA GLN A 82 -8.57 17.84 7.30
C GLN A 82 -7.22 18.28 7.88
N SER A 83 -6.81 17.69 9.01
CA SER A 83 -5.53 17.99 9.66
C SER A 83 -4.35 17.26 9.00
N HIS A 84 -4.62 16.22 8.19
CA HIS A 84 -3.62 15.40 7.49
C HIS A 84 -3.92 15.33 5.99
N PRO A 85 -3.73 16.43 5.24
CA PRO A 85 -4.11 16.51 3.83
C PRO A 85 -3.41 15.46 2.95
N GLN A 86 -2.17 15.09 3.27
CA GLN A 86 -1.44 14.03 2.56
C GLN A 86 -2.08 12.65 2.75
N PHE A 87 -2.64 12.38 3.93
CA PHE A 87 -3.36 11.13 4.19
C PHE A 87 -4.73 11.12 3.52
N ALA A 88 -5.44 12.25 3.53
CA ALA A 88 -6.68 12.40 2.79
C ALA A 88 -6.48 12.20 1.28
N GLU A 89 -5.40 12.75 0.72
CA GLU A 89 -5.03 12.56 -0.69
C GLU A 89 -4.67 11.10 -0.99
N PHE A 90 -3.91 10.46 -0.11
CA PHE A 90 -3.59 9.03 -0.19
C PHE A 90 -4.86 8.18 -0.22
N LEU A 91 -5.77 8.34 0.74
CA LEU A 91 -7.02 7.56 0.80
C LEU A 91 -7.92 7.80 -0.42
N LYS A 92 -7.92 9.02 -0.96
CA LYS A 92 -8.65 9.35 -2.20
C LYS A 92 -8.09 8.60 -3.41
N ALA A 93 -6.76 8.44 -3.48
CA ALA A 93 -6.11 7.65 -4.52
C ALA A 93 -6.25 6.14 -4.30
N HIS A 94 -6.42 5.70 -3.05
CA HIS A 94 -6.44 4.30 -2.62
C HIS A 94 -7.71 3.96 -1.83
N GLY A 95 -8.88 4.08 -2.48
CA GLY A 95 -10.18 3.90 -1.82
C GLY A 95 -10.41 2.51 -1.21
N GLY A 96 -9.69 1.47 -1.66
CA GLY A 96 -9.72 0.15 -1.04
C GLY A 96 -9.16 0.14 0.39
N VAL A 97 -8.15 0.97 0.67
CA VAL A 97 -7.46 1.04 1.97
C VAL A 97 -8.37 1.60 3.06
N GLN A 98 -9.12 2.65 2.77
CA GLN A 98 -10.05 3.25 3.73
C GLN A 98 -11.12 2.25 4.18
N ARG A 99 -11.64 1.45 3.24
CA ARG A 99 -12.61 0.40 3.53
C ARG A 99 -12.00 -0.71 4.37
N GLU A 100 -10.82 -1.20 4.00
CA GLU A 100 -10.10 -2.23 4.76
C GLU A 100 -9.82 -1.80 6.21
N LEU A 101 -9.41 -0.55 6.44
CA LEU A 101 -9.22 0.01 7.79
C LEU A 101 -10.51 0.04 8.61
N SER A 102 -11.65 0.18 7.94
CA SER A 102 -12.97 0.24 8.57
C SER A 102 -13.56 -1.13 8.88
N GLU A 103 -13.43 -2.06 7.93
CA GLU A 103 -14.07 -3.38 7.97
C GLU A 103 -13.18 -4.42 8.68
N HIS A 104 -11.86 -4.28 8.56
CA HIS A 104 -10.89 -5.26 9.05
C HIS A 104 -9.69 -4.62 9.78
N PRO A 105 -9.94 -3.83 10.86
CA PRO A 105 -8.87 -3.14 11.58
C PRO A 105 -7.77 -4.07 12.11
N GLY A 106 -8.09 -5.33 12.44
CA GLY A 106 -7.10 -6.29 12.95
C GLY A 106 -6.00 -6.70 11.94
N ARG A 107 -6.25 -6.55 10.63
CA ARG A 107 -5.21 -6.79 9.60
C ARG A 107 -4.13 -5.71 9.60
N PHE A 108 -4.50 -4.52 10.06
CA PHE A 108 -3.61 -3.39 10.25
C PHE A 108 -2.78 -3.55 11.53
N THR A 109 -3.44 -3.88 12.65
CA THR A 109 -2.78 -4.05 13.96
C THR A 109 -1.73 -5.17 13.95
N THR A 110 -1.99 -6.30 13.29
CA THR A 110 -0.99 -7.40 13.21
C THR A 110 0.31 -6.98 12.49
N ARG A 111 0.23 -6.00 11.58
CA ARG A 111 1.38 -5.50 10.82
C ARG A 111 2.16 -4.46 11.62
N GLU A 112 1.47 -3.60 12.38
CA GLU A 112 2.06 -2.63 13.33
C GLU A 112 2.59 -3.23 14.63
N GLU A 113 1.93 -4.23 15.21
CA GLU A 113 2.44 -4.97 16.37
C GLU A 113 3.76 -5.67 16.04
N ARG A 114 3.96 -6.12 14.79
CA ARG A 114 5.28 -6.59 14.32
C ARG A 114 6.35 -5.49 14.42
N TRP A 115 6.00 -4.23 14.14
CA TRP A 115 6.91 -3.08 14.21
C TRP A 115 7.23 -2.68 15.64
N GLU A 116 6.25 -2.72 16.56
CA GLU A 116 6.49 -2.47 17.99
C GLU A 116 7.34 -3.57 18.63
N HIS A 117 7.09 -4.85 18.32
CA HIS A 117 7.86 -5.97 18.85
C HIS A 117 9.26 -6.14 18.22
N ALA A 118 9.51 -5.57 17.04
CA ALA A 118 10.80 -5.60 16.36
C ALA A 118 11.80 -4.52 16.83
N GLY A 119 11.42 -3.68 17.80
CA GLY A 119 12.29 -2.65 18.36
C GLY A 119 11.99 -1.22 17.91
N GLY A 120 10.72 -0.89 17.66
CA GLY A 120 10.11 0.42 17.94
C GLY A 120 10.56 1.69 17.21
N ASN A 121 11.71 1.74 16.54
CA ASN A 121 12.16 2.97 15.85
C ASN A 121 12.71 2.76 14.44
N ILE A 122 12.76 1.51 13.99
CA ILE A 122 13.41 1.13 12.75
C ILE A 122 12.41 1.20 11.60
N ARG A 123 12.51 2.22 10.73
CA ARG A 123 11.64 2.33 9.54
C ARG A 123 12.02 1.28 8.50
N ARG A 124 11.06 0.73 7.74
CA ARG A 124 11.39 -0.23 6.66
C ARG A 124 12.37 0.35 5.63
N GLY A 125 12.23 1.62 5.31
CA GLY A 125 13.17 2.32 4.41
C GLY A 125 14.60 2.36 4.97
N GLU A 126 14.75 2.45 6.29
CA GLU A 126 16.05 2.42 6.97
C GLU A 126 16.66 1.01 6.94
N LEU A 127 15.82 -0.04 7.08
CA LEU A 127 16.25 -1.42 6.86
C LEU A 127 16.67 -1.65 5.42
N ARG A 128 15.87 -1.23 4.42
CA ARG A 128 16.21 -1.38 3.00
C ARG A 128 17.50 -0.66 2.62
N SER A 129 17.74 0.52 3.19
CA SER A 129 19.00 1.25 3.00
C SER A 129 20.18 0.49 3.60
N LEU A 130 20.01 -0.06 4.82
CA LEU A 130 21.06 -0.80 5.50
C LEU A 130 21.36 -2.13 4.80
N ASP A 131 20.32 -2.87 4.45
CA ASP A 131 20.35 -4.10 3.66
C ASP A 131 21.14 -3.91 2.36
N GLY A 132 20.73 -2.94 1.52
CA GLY A 132 21.46 -2.63 0.30
C GLY A 132 22.88 -2.09 0.54
N PHE A 133 23.20 -1.56 1.72
CA PHE A 133 24.58 -1.25 2.11
C PHE A 133 25.34 -2.54 2.45
N LEU A 134 24.77 -3.43 3.25
CA LEU A 134 25.40 -4.67 3.69
C LEU A 134 25.63 -5.65 2.53
N ASP A 135 24.71 -5.76 1.58
CA ASP A 135 24.86 -6.54 0.34
C ASP A 135 26.08 -6.14 -0.48
N ARG A 136 26.36 -4.83 -0.54
CA ARG A 136 27.53 -4.28 -1.24
C ARG A 136 28.81 -4.39 -0.41
N ASN A 137 28.70 -4.69 0.88
CA ASN A 137 29.79 -4.77 1.83
C ASN A 137 29.73 -6.08 2.65
N PRO A 138 29.87 -7.25 1.99
CA PRO A 138 29.61 -8.55 2.61
C PRO A 138 30.57 -8.90 3.75
N GLN A 139 31.75 -8.27 3.81
CA GLN A 139 32.67 -8.44 4.95
C GLN A 139 32.10 -7.75 6.20
N ILE A 140 31.60 -6.52 6.05
CA ILE A 140 30.98 -5.76 7.14
C ILE A 140 29.71 -6.45 7.60
N GLU A 141 28.88 -6.92 6.67
CA GLU A 141 27.70 -7.72 6.96
C GLU A 141 28.05 -8.92 7.85
N LYS A 142 29.00 -9.76 7.44
CA LYS A 142 29.43 -10.94 8.23
C LYS A 142 29.92 -10.57 9.62
N ASP A 143 30.66 -9.49 9.74
CA ASP A 143 31.21 -9.05 11.01
C ASP A 143 30.10 -8.52 11.93
N LEU A 144 29.17 -7.71 11.41
CA LEU A 144 27.99 -7.23 12.15
C LEU A 144 27.02 -8.37 12.48
N GLN A 145 26.85 -9.37 11.63
CA GLN A 145 26.06 -10.57 11.91
C GLN A 145 26.62 -11.39 13.08
N LYS A 146 27.95 -11.49 13.18
CA LYS A 146 28.62 -12.14 14.31
C LYS A 146 28.57 -11.30 15.57
N ASN A 147 28.76 -9.99 15.43
CA ASN A 147 28.78 -9.05 16.54
C ASN A 147 28.18 -7.69 16.15
N PRO A 148 26.87 -7.50 16.39
CA PRO A 148 26.18 -6.25 16.06
C PRO A 148 26.76 -5.02 16.77
N ASP A 149 27.38 -5.21 17.94
CA ASP A 149 27.95 -4.11 18.73
C ASP A 149 29.21 -3.49 18.10
N LEU A 150 29.74 -4.07 17.01
CA LEU A 150 30.84 -3.47 16.23
C LEU A 150 30.49 -2.09 15.65
N VAL A 151 29.20 -1.80 15.44
CA VAL A 151 28.75 -0.45 15.02
C VAL A 151 29.06 0.64 16.06
N ASN A 152 29.19 0.24 17.33
CA ASN A 152 29.55 1.11 18.45
C ASN A 152 31.06 1.17 18.70
N ASN A 153 31.86 0.32 18.04
CA ASN A 153 33.30 0.24 18.24
C ASN A 153 34.02 1.29 17.36
N PRO A 154 34.64 2.34 17.93
CA PRO A 154 35.29 3.38 17.14
C PRO A 154 36.45 2.87 16.30
N GLN A 155 37.18 1.85 16.78
CA GLN A 155 38.29 1.26 16.02
C GLN A 155 37.77 0.56 14.77
N TYR A 156 36.69 -0.22 14.91
CA TYR A 156 36.05 -0.90 13.79
C TYR A 156 35.45 0.09 12.79
N VAL A 157 34.73 1.12 13.26
CA VAL A 157 34.17 2.14 12.38
C VAL A 157 35.26 2.92 11.66
N ASN A 158 36.37 3.25 12.32
CA ASN A 158 37.48 3.96 11.67
C ASN A 158 38.27 3.07 10.69
N SER A 159 38.30 1.75 10.89
CA SER A 159 38.91 0.82 9.92
C SER A 159 38.02 0.50 8.72
N HIS A 160 36.74 0.86 8.76
CA HIS A 160 35.74 0.65 7.71
C HIS A 160 35.17 2.00 7.21
N PRO A 161 35.91 2.73 6.35
CA PRO A 161 35.52 4.07 5.91
C PRO A 161 34.16 4.11 5.20
N GLU A 162 33.77 3.03 4.52
CA GLU A 162 32.44 2.85 3.93
C GLU A 162 31.32 2.79 4.97
N LEU A 163 31.51 2.05 6.09
CA LEU A 163 30.55 2.02 7.20
C LEU A 163 30.47 3.39 7.87
N LYS A 164 31.62 4.04 8.08
CA LYS A 164 31.66 5.39 8.65
C LYS A 164 30.86 6.39 7.80
N ARG A 165 31.10 6.41 6.49
CA ARG A 165 30.36 7.26 5.53
C ARG A 165 28.87 6.95 5.54
N TYR A 166 28.50 5.67 5.61
CA TYR A 166 27.10 5.28 5.69
C TYR A 166 26.41 5.81 6.95
N LEU A 167 27.04 5.67 8.11
CA LEU A 167 26.51 6.17 9.39
C LEU A 167 26.44 7.70 9.44
N GLU A 168 27.43 8.39 8.86
CA GLU A 168 27.44 9.86 8.76
C GLU A 168 26.35 10.39 7.81
N GLY A 169 26.09 9.69 6.70
CA GLY A 169 25.03 10.03 5.76
C GLY A 169 23.62 9.67 6.21
N ASN A 170 23.49 8.79 7.22
CA ASN A 170 22.22 8.29 7.74
C ASN A 170 22.15 8.45 9.26
N PRO A 171 22.09 9.69 9.79
CA PRO A 171 22.19 9.95 11.22
C PRO A 171 21.09 9.28 12.05
N LYS A 172 19.89 9.10 11.48
CA LYS A 172 18.81 8.37 12.15
C LYS A 172 19.10 6.88 12.28
N ILE A 173 19.52 6.23 11.19
CA ILE A 173 19.95 4.82 11.18
C ILE A 173 21.12 4.62 12.15
N ALA A 174 22.08 5.56 12.18
CA ALA A 174 23.19 5.51 13.11
C ALA A 174 22.73 5.61 14.57
N ALA A 175 21.79 6.49 14.90
CA ALA A 175 21.23 6.56 16.24
C ALA A 175 20.54 5.26 16.64
N ASP A 176 19.68 4.73 15.77
CA ASP A 176 18.89 3.54 16.07
C ASP A 176 19.76 2.26 16.11
N LEU A 177 20.79 2.14 15.27
CA LEU A 177 21.81 1.08 15.32
C LEU A 177 22.65 1.14 16.61
N LYS A 178 22.96 2.34 17.12
CA LYS A 178 23.72 2.49 18.37
C LYS A 178 22.89 2.06 19.57
N GLU A 179 21.59 2.38 19.57
CA GLU A 179 20.66 2.06 20.64
C GLU A 179 20.29 0.58 20.67
N ASN A 180 20.04 -0.03 19.51
CA ASN A 180 19.60 -1.41 19.42
C ASN A 180 20.21 -2.18 18.22
N PRO A 181 21.52 -2.43 18.23
CA PRO A 181 22.22 -3.04 17.11
C PRO A 181 21.71 -4.46 16.79
N LYS A 182 21.33 -5.22 17.82
CA LYS A 182 20.81 -6.59 17.66
C LYS A 182 19.43 -6.63 16.99
N ALA A 183 18.58 -5.64 17.21
CA ALA A 183 17.27 -5.59 16.55
C ALA A 183 17.43 -5.37 15.04
N PHE A 184 18.28 -4.43 14.62
CA PHE A 184 18.52 -4.14 13.20
C PHE A 184 19.05 -5.35 12.42
N ILE A 185 20.09 -6.00 12.94
CA ILE A 185 20.75 -7.12 12.22
C ILE A 185 19.85 -8.36 12.16
N ARG A 186 18.99 -8.58 13.15
CA ARG A 186 18.00 -9.67 13.10
C ARG A 186 16.89 -9.42 12.07
N ASN A 187 16.48 -8.16 11.90
CA ASN A 187 15.40 -7.80 11.00
C ASN A 187 15.85 -7.76 9.53
N GLU A 188 17.13 -7.55 9.24
CA GLU A 188 17.70 -7.65 7.88
C GLU A 188 17.41 -9.02 7.24
N LYS A 189 17.73 -10.12 7.93
CA LYS A 189 17.40 -11.49 7.48
C LYS A 189 15.92 -11.74 7.18
N ALA A 190 15.00 -10.96 7.73
CA ALA A 190 13.57 -11.15 7.52
C ALA A 190 13.04 -10.44 6.25
N TYR A 191 13.85 -9.57 5.64
CA TYR A 191 13.47 -8.78 4.45
C TYR A 191 14.31 -9.10 3.19
N GLY A 192 15.36 -9.91 3.32
CA GLY A 192 16.24 -10.32 2.20
C GLY A 192 15.79 -11.54 1.38
N ASP A 193 14.58 -12.08 1.60
CA ASP A 193 13.98 -13.20 0.84
C ASP A 193 12.76 -12.75 0.00
#